data_AF-A0A8H7RAB0-F1
#
_entry.id   AF-A0A8H7RAB0-F1
#
_cell.length_a   1.000
_cell.length_b   1.000
_cell.length_c   1.000
_cell.angle_alpha   90.00
_cell.angle_beta   90.00
_cell.angle_gamma   90.00
#
_symmetry.space_group_name_H-M   'P 1'
#
loop_
_entity.id
_entity.type
_entity.pdbx_description
1 polymer ?
#
loop_
_entity_poly.entity_id
_entity_poly.type
_entity_poly.pdbx_seq_one_letter_code
_entity_poly.pdbx_strand_id
1 'polypeptide(L)'
;MSTQKKAIVFLCEGAEEMEFTITVDVLRRAKIEVTVVGVEIASEVAVCSRGVKIAPDVKFCQTTLKADDYDAVIIPGGSGSAKTLSAHEDVKKLIMDFYNNKKIVAFICAGTLVAKSAGIPNKHTVTSYPAVKDQLKDVYSYSENRVVVDDNVITSRGPGTTFLFALTIVEQLLNVEPFVKQQKNKAYFKRYQVKYRRRREGKTDYYARKRLVVQAKNKYNSPKYRLVVRFTNKDIICQIIYAKLQGDFVLSAAYAHELPRYGVKGGLTNWASAYATGLLLARRTLAKLGLADKYEGFAEPDGTVQLIEAAEDAPRPFKAFLDVGLARTSTGARVFGAMKGASDGGIFVPHNGNRFPGFDIETKSNDDELLRNYIYGVHVAEYMEYLEEEDEERYKKQFSTFIKQGITSDKVEDMYTEAHEAIRENPAAQLAEKKGKPAKPYRRLVALNKKQRLNKIKDAKAAFEASK
;
A
#
# COMPACT_ATOMS: atom_id res chain seq x y z
N MET A 1 5.70 44.64 23.53
CA MET A 1 4.85 44.38 22.34
C MET A 1 5.77 43.85 21.26
N SER A 2 5.54 42.64 20.74
CA SER A 2 6.35 42.16 19.61
C SER A 2 6.17 43.11 18.45
N THR A 3 7.24 43.75 17.98
CA THR A 3 7.20 44.53 16.74
C THR A 3 6.69 43.62 15.62
N GLN A 4 5.71 44.11 14.85
CA GLN A 4 5.15 43.38 13.74
C GLN A 4 6.26 43.14 12.70
N LYS A 5 6.44 41.88 12.29
CA LYS A 5 7.48 41.51 11.33
C LYS A 5 7.17 42.07 9.95
N LYS A 6 8.20 42.52 9.23
CA LYS A 6 8.09 43.15 7.92
C LYS A 6 8.89 42.39 6.87
N ALA A 7 8.36 42.25 5.65
CA ALA A 7 9.04 41.56 4.56
C ALA A 7 8.85 42.29 3.22
N ILE A 8 9.90 42.27 2.40
CA ILE A 8 9.87 42.70 1.00
C ILE A 8 9.70 41.49 0.11
N VAL A 9 8.79 41.57 -0.87
CA VAL A 9 8.72 40.61 -1.99
C VAL A 9 8.90 41.41 -3.28
N PHE A 10 9.94 41.08 -4.06
CA PHE A 10 10.13 41.73 -5.35
C PHE A 10 9.09 41.26 -6.37
N LEU A 11 8.72 42.16 -7.29
CA LEU A 11 7.85 41.89 -8.43
C LEU A 11 8.52 42.47 -9.68
N CYS A 12 8.61 41.67 -10.74
CA CYS A 12 9.17 42.07 -12.04
C CYS A 12 8.28 41.54 -13.16
N GLU A 13 8.47 42.08 -14.37
CA GLU A 13 7.96 41.45 -15.58
C GLU A 13 8.47 39.99 -15.70
N GLY A 14 7.55 39.07 -16.01
CA GLY A 14 7.87 37.65 -16.14
C GLY A 14 8.17 36.92 -14.83
N ALA A 15 7.77 37.46 -13.68
CA ALA A 15 7.73 36.70 -12.41
C ALA A 15 6.77 35.51 -12.51
N GLU A 16 7.04 34.43 -11.78
CA GLU A 16 6.12 33.27 -11.69
C GLU A 16 5.00 33.60 -10.69
N GLU A 17 3.76 33.65 -11.18
CA GLU A 17 2.64 34.19 -10.42
C GLU A 17 2.20 33.34 -9.22
N MET A 18 2.38 32.00 -9.25
CA MET A 18 2.08 31.16 -8.09
C MET A 18 3.12 31.36 -6.98
N GLU A 19 4.40 31.37 -7.35
CA GLU A 19 5.54 31.62 -6.46
C GLU A 19 5.41 32.97 -5.76
N PHE A 20 5.06 34.00 -6.52
CA PHE A 20 4.81 35.33 -5.99
C PHE A 20 3.55 35.37 -5.10
N THR A 21 2.38 34.98 -5.62
CA THR A 21 1.08 35.20 -4.96
C THR A 21 0.95 34.35 -3.69
N ILE A 22 1.35 33.08 -3.73
CA ILE A 22 1.27 32.20 -2.56
C ILE A 22 2.20 32.70 -1.45
N THR A 23 3.40 33.17 -1.79
CA THR A 23 4.34 33.72 -0.80
C THR A 23 3.76 34.95 -0.12
N VAL A 24 3.27 35.92 -0.90
CA VAL A 24 2.65 37.14 -0.36
C VAL A 24 1.42 36.82 0.51
N ASP A 25 0.52 35.97 0.02
CA ASP A 25 -0.71 35.60 0.75
C ASP A 25 -0.39 34.89 2.07
N VAL A 26 0.50 33.89 2.07
CA VAL A 26 0.88 33.13 3.27
C VAL A 26 1.54 34.05 4.31
N LEU A 27 2.47 34.91 3.91
CA LEU A 27 3.13 35.86 4.82
C LEU A 27 2.12 36.85 5.43
N ARG A 28 1.24 37.45 4.61
CA ARG A 28 0.19 38.36 5.10
C ARG A 28 -0.80 37.66 6.04
N ARG A 29 -1.19 36.42 5.75
CA ARG A 29 -2.03 35.59 6.63
C ARG A 29 -1.38 35.32 7.99
N ALA A 30 -0.05 35.18 8.01
CA ALA A 30 0.74 35.05 9.22
C ALA A 30 0.94 36.39 9.98
N LYS A 31 0.25 37.46 9.59
CA LYS A 31 0.33 38.82 10.16
C LYS A 31 1.69 39.50 9.97
N ILE A 32 2.48 39.04 9.01
CA ILE A 32 3.70 39.73 8.55
C ILE A 32 3.24 40.85 7.59
N GLU A 33 3.74 42.05 7.81
CA GLU A 33 3.51 43.19 6.91
C GLU A 33 4.39 43.00 5.67
N VAL A 34 3.75 42.82 4.51
CA VAL A 34 4.45 42.52 3.25
C VAL A 34 4.32 43.70 2.29
N THR A 35 5.45 44.27 1.92
CA THR A 35 5.58 45.31 0.89
C THR A 35 6.01 44.66 -0.42
N VAL A 36 5.13 44.72 -1.42
CA VAL A 36 5.44 44.29 -2.79
C VAL A 36 6.19 45.41 -3.51
N VAL A 37 7.43 45.14 -3.90
CA VAL A 37 8.32 46.12 -4.53
C VAL A 37 8.49 45.80 -6.01
N GLY A 38 7.96 46.69 -6.87
CA GLY A 38 8.09 46.59 -8.32
C GLY A 38 9.45 47.05 -8.83
N VAL A 39 10.18 46.18 -9.53
CA VAL A 39 11.51 46.48 -10.11
C VAL A 39 11.41 46.50 -11.63
N GLU A 40 11.80 47.62 -12.25
CA GLU A 40 11.80 47.83 -13.71
C GLU A 40 10.45 47.53 -14.40
N ILE A 41 9.34 47.83 -13.72
CA ILE A 41 7.99 47.70 -14.29
C ILE A 41 7.63 49.00 -15.01
N ALA A 42 7.43 48.95 -16.33
CA ALA A 42 7.12 50.11 -17.15
C ALA A 42 5.66 50.61 -16.99
N SER A 43 4.74 49.72 -16.63
CA SER A 43 3.32 50.05 -16.40
C SER A 43 2.98 50.09 -14.90
N GLU A 44 1.72 50.34 -14.56
CA GLU A 44 1.22 50.23 -13.19
C GLU A 44 1.09 48.77 -12.71
N VAL A 45 1.21 47.80 -13.61
CA VAL A 45 1.19 46.36 -13.34
C VAL A 45 2.37 45.64 -14.01
N ALA A 46 2.88 44.59 -13.37
CA ALA A 46 3.75 43.59 -14.00
C ALA A 46 2.92 42.50 -14.67
N VAL A 47 3.32 42.07 -15.86
CA VAL A 47 2.79 40.90 -16.55
C VAL A 47 3.63 39.67 -16.18
N CYS A 48 3.04 38.76 -15.41
CA CYS A 48 3.69 37.53 -14.95
C CYS A 48 3.86 36.50 -16.08
N SER A 49 4.60 35.42 -15.81
CA SER A 49 5.03 34.42 -16.79
C SER A 49 3.90 33.73 -17.57
N ARG A 50 2.69 33.64 -17.01
CA ARG A 50 1.48 33.13 -17.70
C ARG A 50 0.41 34.19 -17.94
N GLY A 51 0.78 35.47 -17.90
CA GLY A 51 -0.09 36.59 -18.29
C GLY A 51 -0.95 37.19 -17.17
N VAL A 52 -0.80 36.73 -15.92
CA VAL A 52 -1.45 37.36 -14.75
C VAL A 52 -0.85 38.76 -14.55
N LYS A 53 -1.70 39.76 -14.37
CA LYS A 53 -1.29 41.15 -14.14
C LYS A 53 -1.35 41.46 -12.65
N ILE A 54 -0.24 41.88 -12.06
CA ILE A 54 -0.13 42.18 -10.62
C ILE A 54 0.42 43.59 -10.43
N ALA A 55 -0.24 44.40 -9.61
CA ALA A 55 0.23 45.73 -9.23
C ALA A 55 1.19 45.62 -8.02
N PRO A 56 2.36 46.28 -8.04
CA PRO A 56 3.20 46.42 -6.85
C PRO A 56 2.60 47.43 -5.86
N ASP A 57 2.97 47.33 -4.58
CA ASP A 57 2.58 48.33 -3.57
C ASP A 57 3.41 49.62 -3.75
N VAL A 58 4.69 49.47 -4.12
CA VAL A 58 5.63 50.57 -4.38
C VAL A 58 6.57 50.22 -5.54
N LYS A 59 7.08 51.25 -6.25
CA LYS A 59 8.17 51.08 -7.23
C LYS A 59 9.52 51.10 -6.49
N PHE A 60 10.48 50.33 -6.98
CA PHE A 60 11.82 50.26 -6.41
C PHE A 60 12.49 51.63 -6.43
N CYS A 61 12.93 52.09 -5.26
CA CYS A 61 13.67 53.33 -5.10
C CYS A 61 14.71 53.13 -3.99
N GLN A 62 15.99 53.22 -4.34
CA GLN A 62 17.10 52.94 -3.43
C GLN A 62 17.16 53.89 -2.22
N THR A 63 16.66 55.12 -2.37
CA THR A 63 16.62 56.10 -1.27
C THR A 63 15.55 55.79 -0.23
N THR A 64 14.56 54.96 -0.56
CA THR A 64 13.37 54.69 0.26
C THR A 64 13.35 53.30 0.89
N LEU A 65 14.08 52.33 0.33
CA LEU A 65 14.11 50.95 0.83
C LEU A 65 15.44 50.66 1.54
N LYS A 66 15.40 50.47 2.87
CA LYS A 66 16.56 50.10 3.69
C LYS A 66 16.35 48.74 4.33
N ALA A 67 17.41 47.92 4.37
CA ALA A 67 17.34 46.58 4.95
C ALA A 67 16.95 46.58 6.46
N ASP A 68 17.30 47.65 7.19
CA ASP A 68 17.01 47.77 8.62
C ASP A 68 15.52 47.89 8.94
N ASP A 69 14.72 48.37 8.01
CA ASP A 69 13.28 48.56 8.18
C ASP A 69 12.47 47.26 8.02
N TYR A 70 13.13 46.17 7.61
CA TYR A 70 12.51 44.89 7.29
C TYR A 70 13.23 43.71 7.96
N ASP A 71 12.55 42.57 7.99
CA ASP A 71 13.07 41.32 8.57
C ASP A 71 13.40 40.26 7.51
N ALA A 72 12.81 40.37 6.31
CA ALA A 72 13.07 39.45 5.21
C ALA A 72 12.99 40.14 3.84
N VAL A 73 13.76 39.62 2.88
CA VAL A 73 13.62 39.89 1.45
C VAL A 73 13.41 38.59 0.69
N ILE A 74 12.40 38.55 -0.17
CA ILE A 74 12.01 37.38 -0.95
C ILE A 74 12.13 37.69 -2.44
N ILE A 75 12.86 36.82 -3.13
CA ILE A 75 13.12 36.84 -4.56
C ILE A 75 12.27 35.73 -5.20
N PRO A 76 11.19 36.06 -5.93
CA PRO A 76 10.40 35.07 -6.63
C PRO A 76 11.17 34.48 -7.83
N GLY A 77 10.67 33.38 -8.38
CA GLY A 77 11.15 32.85 -9.63
C GLY A 77 10.47 33.47 -10.86
N GLY A 78 10.58 32.75 -11.97
CA GLY A 78 10.32 33.27 -13.30
C GLY A 78 11.61 33.74 -13.97
N SER A 79 11.81 33.37 -15.23
CA SER A 79 13.04 33.69 -15.96
C SER A 79 13.21 35.20 -16.20
N GLY A 80 12.11 35.93 -16.40
CA GLY A 80 12.11 37.38 -16.51
C GLY A 80 12.59 38.04 -15.22
N SER A 81 11.98 37.67 -14.09
CA SER A 81 12.35 38.18 -12.77
C SER A 81 13.81 37.87 -12.41
N ALA A 82 14.26 36.63 -12.61
CA ALA A 82 15.64 36.24 -12.34
C ALA A 82 16.64 37.06 -13.17
N LYS A 83 16.34 37.33 -14.45
CA LYS A 83 17.19 38.13 -15.34
C LYS A 83 17.28 39.59 -14.88
N THR A 84 16.13 40.23 -14.66
CA THR A 84 16.05 41.64 -14.22
C THR A 84 16.77 41.85 -12.90
N LEU A 85 16.45 41.04 -11.88
CA LEU A 85 17.05 41.18 -10.55
C LEU A 85 18.55 40.84 -10.53
N SER A 86 19.02 39.93 -11.40
CA SER A 86 20.45 39.62 -11.50
C SER A 86 21.27 40.75 -12.13
N ALA A 87 20.65 41.56 -13.00
CA ALA A 87 21.30 42.68 -13.68
C ALA A 87 21.22 44.00 -12.90
N HIS A 88 20.27 44.15 -11.97
CA HIS A 88 20.04 45.40 -11.26
C HIS A 88 20.98 45.58 -10.06
N GLU A 89 21.98 46.44 -10.18
CA GLU A 89 23.04 46.63 -9.17
C GLU A 89 22.52 47.04 -7.79
N ASP A 90 21.57 47.97 -7.72
CA ASP A 90 21.07 48.45 -6.42
C ASP A 90 20.18 47.44 -5.69
N VAL A 91 19.46 46.59 -6.42
CA VAL A 91 18.73 45.45 -5.86
C VAL A 91 19.72 44.45 -5.26
N LYS A 92 20.82 44.13 -5.96
CA LYS A 92 21.86 43.23 -5.46
C LYS A 92 22.50 43.76 -4.18
N LYS A 93 22.81 45.06 -4.12
CA LYS A 93 23.31 45.72 -2.90
C LYS A 93 22.32 45.57 -1.74
N LEU A 94 21.04 45.87 -1.98
CA LEU A 94 20.00 45.72 -0.97
C LEU A 94 19.91 44.27 -0.47
N ILE A 95 19.92 43.27 -1.35
CA ILE A 95 19.93 41.84 -0.97
C ILE A 95 21.13 41.52 -0.07
N MET A 96 22.32 42.04 -0.39
CA MET A 96 23.51 41.85 0.43
C MET A 96 23.42 42.58 1.78
N ASP A 97 22.77 43.73 1.85
CA ASP A 97 22.52 44.43 3.12
C ASP A 97 21.62 43.58 4.04
N PHE A 98 20.55 42.98 3.51
CA PHE A 98 19.74 42.01 4.26
C PHE A 98 20.58 40.82 4.76
N TYR A 99 21.42 40.27 3.88
CA TYR A 99 22.29 39.14 4.21
C TYR A 99 23.27 39.49 5.35
N ASN A 100 23.96 40.62 5.22
CA ASN A 100 24.97 41.09 6.18
C ASN A 100 24.35 41.44 7.54
N ASN A 101 23.13 41.99 7.54
CA ASN A 101 22.38 42.31 8.76
C ASN A 101 21.68 41.08 9.38
N LYS A 102 22.02 39.86 8.93
CA LYS A 102 21.45 38.60 9.40
C LYS A 102 19.93 38.53 9.30
N LYS A 103 19.35 39.24 8.34
CA LYS A 103 17.94 39.17 7.96
C LYS A 103 17.72 38.03 6.98
N ILE A 104 16.49 37.54 6.87
CA ILE A 104 16.19 36.42 5.98
C ILE A 104 16.30 36.87 4.52
N VAL A 105 17.02 36.10 3.71
CA VAL A 105 17.13 36.26 2.27
C VAL A 105 16.63 34.97 1.62
N ALA A 106 15.49 35.05 0.94
CA ALA A 106 14.80 33.87 0.44
C ALA A 106 14.68 33.87 -1.09
N PHE A 107 15.04 32.77 -1.74
CA PHE A 107 14.99 32.62 -3.20
C PHE A 107 14.18 31.38 -3.59
N ILE A 108 13.44 31.44 -4.69
CA ILE A 108 12.72 30.28 -5.20
C ILE A 108 12.97 30.10 -6.69
N CYS A 109 13.03 28.85 -7.13
CA CYS A 109 13.05 28.48 -8.54
C CYS A 109 14.28 29.07 -9.25
N ALA A 110 14.06 29.79 -10.37
CA ALA A 110 15.10 30.53 -11.10
C ALA A 110 15.61 31.76 -10.34
N GLY A 111 14.86 32.29 -9.37
CA GLY A 111 15.27 33.42 -8.52
C GLY A 111 16.55 33.14 -7.73
N THR A 112 16.88 31.86 -7.50
CA THR A 112 18.15 31.45 -6.87
C THR A 112 19.39 31.86 -7.68
N LEU A 113 19.26 32.15 -8.98
CA LEU A 113 20.37 32.72 -9.77
C LEU A 113 20.80 34.10 -9.25
N VAL A 114 19.86 34.86 -8.65
CA VAL A 114 20.13 36.17 -8.06
C VAL A 114 21.06 36.04 -6.85
N ALA A 115 21.04 34.93 -6.12
CA ALA A 115 21.99 34.68 -5.02
C ALA A 115 23.44 34.68 -5.53
N LYS A 116 23.69 34.06 -6.69
CA LYS A 116 25.00 34.04 -7.34
C LYS A 116 25.42 35.43 -7.81
N SER A 117 24.55 36.18 -8.49
CA SER A 117 24.90 37.50 -9.02
C SER A 117 25.04 38.56 -7.93
N ALA A 118 24.25 38.47 -6.84
CA ALA A 118 24.32 39.37 -5.70
C ALA A 118 25.56 39.15 -4.83
N GLY A 119 26.22 37.99 -4.95
CA GLY A 119 27.43 37.66 -4.18
C GLY A 119 27.14 37.04 -2.82
N ILE A 120 26.03 36.29 -2.69
CA ILE A 120 25.78 35.50 -1.48
C ILE A 120 26.93 34.50 -1.30
N PRO A 121 27.53 34.40 -0.09
CA PRO A 121 28.66 33.51 0.14
C PRO A 121 28.39 32.04 -0.22
N ASN A 122 29.32 31.47 -0.96
CA ASN A 122 29.31 30.12 -1.53
C ASN A 122 29.44 28.98 -0.50
N LYS A 123 29.61 29.32 0.79
CA LYS A 123 29.55 28.35 1.90
C LYS A 123 28.16 27.74 2.10
N HIS A 124 27.12 28.39 1.57
CA HIS A 124 25.73 28.02 1.79
C HIS A 124 25.29 26.85 0.92
N THR A 125 24.41 26.03 1.49
CA THR A 125 23.69 24.99 0.78
C THR A 125 22.43 25.55 0.16
N VAL A 126 22.22 25.32 -1.13
CA VAL A 126 21.07 25.85 -1.87
C VAL A 126 20.35 24.77 -2.69
N THR A 127 19.10 25.03 -3.04
CA THR A 127 18.34 24.32 -4.09
C THR A 127 17.78 25.34 -5.09
N SER A 128 17.38 24.89 -6.28
CA SER A 128 16.82 25.75 -7.31
C SER A 128 15.84 25.00 -8.20
N TYR A 129 15.27 25.68 -9.20
CA TYR A 129 14.59 24.99 -10.30
C TYR A 129 15.55 24.04 -11.03
N PRO A 130 15.11 22.83 -11.44
CA PRO A 130 15.99 21.86 -12.07
C PRO A 130 16.75 22.40 -13.28
N ALA A 131 16.10 23.23 -14.12
CA ALA A 131 16.72 23.76 -15.33
C ALA A 131 17.86 24.77 -15.09
N VAL A 132 17.98 25.33 -13.88
CA VAL A 132 19.07 26.26 -13.53
C VAL A 132 20.11 25.64 -12.59
N LYS A 133 19.97 24.35 -12.25
CA LYS A 133 20.86 23.62 -11.33
C LYS A 133 22.32 23.72 -11.74
N ASP A 134 22.61 23.51 -13.02
CA ASP A 134 23.99 23.47 -13.53
C ASP A 134 24.72 24.81 -13.40
N GLN A 135 23.99 25.92 -13.26
CA GLN A 135 24.59 27.25 -13.08
C GLN A 135 24.98 27.54 -11.62
N LEU A 136 24.50 26.72 -10.67
CA LEU A 136 24.65 26.91 -9.23
C LEU A 136 25.48 25.81 -8.55
N LYS A 137 25.41 24.56 -9.05
CA LYS A 137 26.03 23.38 -8.41
C LYS A 137 27.56 23.47 -8.27
N ASP A 138 28.23 24.21 -9.16
CA ASP A 138 29.68 24.38 -9.14
C ASP A 138 30.12 25.55 -8.22
N VAL A 139 29.16 26.34 -7.73
CA VAL A 139 29.39 27.51 -6.88
C VAL A 139 28.99 27.24 -5.44
N TYR A 140 27.88 26.54 -5.22
CA TYR A 140 27.30 26.27 -3.90
C TYR A 140 27.21 24.77 -3.62
N SER A 141 27.15 24.40 -2.33
CA SER A 141 26.70 23.06 -1.95
C SER A 141 25.24 22.87 -2.42
N TYR A 142 24.97 21.88 -3.26
CA TYR A 142 23.65 21.73 -3.89
C TYR A 142 22.83 20.60 -3.27
N SER A 143 21.58 20.89 -2.91
CA SER A 143 20.61 19.92 -2.39
C SER A 143 19.40 19.79 -3.32
N GLU A 144 18.85 18.58 -3.40
CA GLU A 144 17.58 18.34 -4.13
C GLU A 144 16.35 18.37 -3.21
N ASN A 145 16.51 18.80 -1.96
CA ASN A 145 15.41 18.98 -1.03
C ASN A 145 14.42 20.03 -1.53
N ARG A 146 13.15 19.88 -1.13
CA ARG A 146 12.06 20.79 -1.56
C ARG A 146 12.31 22.24 -1.14
N VAL A 147 12.80 22.43 0.08
CA VAL A 147 13.24 23.71 0.66
C VAL A 147 14.53 23.44 1.41
N VAL A 148 15.47 24.37 1.34
CA VAL A 148 16.74 24.35 2.07
C VAL A 148 16.82 25.63 2.90
N VAL A 149 17.18 25.50 4.17
CA VAL A 149 17.46 26.61 5.08
C VAL A 149 18.91 26.45 5.53
N ASP A 150 19.73 27.46 5.29
CA ASP A 150 21.13 27.53 5.73
C ASP A 150 21.45 28.93 6.26
N ASP A 151 21.64 29.04 7.58
CA ASP A 151 21.68 30.32 8.31
C ASP A 151 20.44 31.18 8.00
N ASN A 152 20.64 32.41 7.51
CA ASN A 152 19.59 33.33 7.09
C ASN A 152 19.22 33.22 5.59
N VAL A 153 19.67 32.17 4.89
CA VAL A 153 19.36 31.93 3.47
C VAL A 153 18.36 30.80 3.31
N ILE A 154 17.26 31.06 2.62
CA ILE A 154 16.20 30.07 2.34
C ILE A 154 16.08 29.89 0.84
N THR A 155 16.12 28.65 0.34
CA THR A 155 15.94 28.37 -1.09
C THR A 155 14.90 27.29 -1.36
N SER A 156 14.22 27.35 -2.51
CA SER A 156 13.15 26.41 -2.88
C SER A 156 13.13 26.10 -4.38
N ARG A 157 12.51 24.98 -4.77
CA ARG A 157 12.67 24.39 -6.11
C ARG A 157 11.79 25.02 -7.20
N GLY A 158 10.56 25.41 -6.91
CA GLY A 158 9.60 25.83 -7.94
C GLY A 158 8.16 25.96 -7.45
N PRO A 159 7.17 26.10 -8.36
CA PRO A 159 5.80 26.43 -7.98
C PRO A 159 5.13 25.35 -7.11
N GLY A 160 5.46 24.08 -7.33
CA GLY A 160 4.96 22.96 -6.51
C GLY A 160 5.48 22.93 -5.06
N THR A 161 6.48 23.77 -4.73
CA THR A 161 7.09 23.87 -3.39
C THR A 161 6.83 25.20 -2.70
N THR A 162 6.09 26.13 -3.32
CA THR A 162 5.90 27.49 -2.80
C THR A 162 5.22 27.56 -1.44
N PHE A 163 4.19 26.75 -1.18
CA PHE A 163 3.56 26.72 0.15
C PHE A 163 4.55 26.33 1.25
N LEU A 164 5.38 25.31 0.99
CA LEU A 164 6.40 24.88 1.95
C LEU A 164 7.46 25.96 2.15
N PHE A 165 7.88 26.63 1.08
CA PHE A 165 8.81 27.75 1.12
C PHE A 165 8.27 28.92 1.96
N ALA A 166 7.06 29.39 1.68
CA ALA A 166 6.44 30.48 2.40
C ALA A 166 6.22 30.15 3.88
N LEU A 167 5.75 28.94 4.19
CA LEU A 167 5.60 28.48 5.58
C LEU A 167 6.94 28.40 6.32
N THR A 168 8.02 28.02 5.62
CA THR A 168 9.37 28.00 6.20
C THR A 168 9.86 29.41 6.53
N ILE A 169 9.59 30.40 5.67
CA ILE A 169 9.90 31.81 5.96
C ILE A 169 9.11 32.29 7.19
N VAL A 170 7.83 31.96 7.29
CA VAL A 170 6.99 32.29 8.46
C VAL A 170 7.56 31.68 9.74
N GLU A 171 7.94 30.40 9.70
CA GLU A 171 8.56 29.70 10.83
C GLU A 171 9.84 30.40 11.31
N GLN A 172 10.72 30.78 10.38
CA GLN A 172 11.97 31.49 10.70
C GLN A 172 11.73 32.92 11.23
N LEU A 173 10.74 33.65 10.69
CA LEU A 173 10.45 35.02 11.13
C LEU A 173 9.77 35.11 12.49
N LEU A 174 8.87 34.15 12.77
CA LEU A 174 8.02 34.19 13.97
C LEU A 174 8.51 33.26 15.09
N ASN A 175 9.54 32.44 14.84
CA ASN A 175 10.00 31.40 15.75
C ASN A 175 8.86 30.46 16.21
N VAL A 176 7.92 30.16 15.30
CA VAL A 176 6.76 29.33 15.59
C VAL A 176 7.05 27.92 15.08
N GLU A 177 7.12 26.94 15.99
CA GLU A 177 7.17 25.52 15.61
C GLU A 177 6.03 25.18 14.61
N PRO A 178 6.24 24.23 13.68
CA PRO A 178 5.31 23.97 12.60
C PRO A 178 3.87 23.85 13.10
N PHE A 179 2.95 24.59 12.47
CA PHE A 179 1.51 24.68 12.79
C PHE A 179 0.75 23.33 12.83
N VAL A 180 1.42 22.19 12.67
CA VAL A 180 0.86 20.84 12.75
C VAL A 180 1.14 20.24 14.14
N LYS A 181 0.13 20.31 15.02
CA LYS A 181 0.13 19.62 16.32
C LYS A 181 0.57 18.15 16.17
N GLN A 182 1.67 17.78 16.83
CA GLN A 182 2.18 16.40 16.82
C GLN A 182 1.15 15.43 17.44
N GLN A 183 0.46 14.66 16.59
CA GLN A 183 -0.59 13.74 17.04
C GLN A 183 -0.05 12.51 17.78
N LYS A 184 1.06 11.93 17.30
CA LYS A 184 1.71 10.75 17.91
C LYS A 184 2.78 11.16 18.91
N ASN A 185 2.37 11.84 19.97
CA ASN A 185 3.26 12.28 21.05
C ASN A 185 3.47 11.21 22.14
N LYS A 186 4.33 11.49 23.14
CA LYS A 186 4.57 10.56 24.26
C LYS A 186 3.27 10.20 25.01
N ALA A 187 2.36 11.15 25.18
CA ALA A 187 1.09 10.94 25.87
C ALA A 187 0.13 10.03 25.08
N TYR A 188 0.19 10.04 23.74
CA TYR A 188 -0.51 9.12 22.86
C TYR A 188 -0.02 7.70 23.10
N PHE A 189 1.29 7.45 22.98
CA PHE A 189 1.85 6.10 23.13
C PHE A 189 1.63 5.50 24.53
N LYS A 190 1.67 6.33 25.59
CA LYS A 190 1.37 5.89 26.97
C LYS A 190 -0.05 5.34 27.13
N ARG A 191 -1.01 5.82 26.34
CA ARG A 191 -2.44 5.45 26.41
C ARG A 191 -2.90 4.61 25.22
N TYR A 192 -2.01 4.30 24.28
CA TYR A 192 -2.37 3.60 23.07
C TYR A 192 -2.65 2.12 23.36
N GLN A 193 -3.93 1.74 23.30
CA GLN A 193 -4.33 0.35 23.45
C GLN A 193 -4.15 -0.40 22.13
N VAL A 194 -3.17 -1.30 22.08
CA VAL A 194 -2.95 -2.16 20.92
C VAL A 194 -4.10 -3.14 20.73
N LYS A 195 -4.60 -3.25 19.51
CA LYS A 195 -5.52 -4.34 19.14
C LYS A 195 -4.80 -5.69 19.21
N TYR A 196 -5.57 -6.78 19.29
CA TYR A 196 -5.02 -8.14 19.30
C TYR A 196 -4.05 -8.38 18.14
N ARG A 197 -3.01 -9.18 18.38
CA ARG A 197 -1.92 -9.42 17.42
C ARG A 197 -2.42 -9.78 16.02
N ARG A 198 -3.31 -10.77 15.90
CA ARG A 198 -3.86 -11.21 14.59
C ARG A 198 -4.77 -10.17 13.92
N ARG A 199 -5.35 -9.23 14.68
CA ARG A 199 -6.11 -8.10 14.14
C ARG A 199 -5.19 -7.03 13.57
N ARG A 200 -4.06 -6.76 14.24
CA ARG A 200 -2.99 -5.87 13.75
C ARG A 200 -2.30 -6.42 12.51
N GLU A 201 -2.10 -7.74 12.45
CA GLU A 201 -1.60 -8.44 11.26
C GLU A 201 -2.65 -8.54 10.12
N GLY A 202 -3.90 -8.12 10.35
CA GLY A 202 -4.95 -8.17 9.32
C GLY A 202 -5.35 -9.58 8.90
N LYS A 203 -5.28 -10.58 9.80
CA LYS A 203 -5.51 -12.00 9.48
C LYS A 203 -6.78 -12.60 10.09
N THR A 204 -7.42 -11.90 11.02
CA THR A 204 -8.55 -12.46 11.77
C THR A 204 -9.54 -11.39 12.14
N ASP A 205 -10.78 -11.62 11.71
CA ASP A 205 -11.93 -10.97 12.30
C ASP A 205 -12.34 -11.73 13.59
N TYR A 206 -12.16 -11.08 14.74
CA TYR A 206 -12.52 -11.66 16.03
C TYR A 206 -14.03 -11.68 16.27
N TYR A 207 -14.80 -10.84 15.57
CA TYR A 207 -16.25 -10.82 15.67
C TYR A 207 -16.88 -12.06 15.03
N ALA A 208 -16.47 -12.40 13.81
CA ALA A 208 -16.82 -13.66 13.16
C ALA A 208 -16.28 -14.86 13.94
N ARG A 209 -15.00 -14.84 14.34
CA ARG A 209 -14.37 -15.95 15.08
C ARG A 209 -15.11 -16.27 16.38
N LYS A 210 -15.55 -15.28 17.15
CA LYS A 210 -16.31 -15.50 18.39
C LYS A 210 -17.54 -16.36 18.14
N ARG A 211 -18.29 -16.12 17.06
CA ARG A 211 -19.51 -16.87 16.72
C ARG A 211 -19.24 -18.27 16.18
N LEU A 212 -18.17 -18.40 15.41
CA LEU A 212 -17.76 -19.67 14.82
C LEU A 212 -17.18 -20.64 15.86
N VAL A 213 -16.48 -20.12 16.88
CA VAL A 213 -15.75 -20.94 17.85
C VAL A 213 -16.55 -21.26 19.12
N VAL A 214 -17.37 -20.33 19.61
CA VAL A 214 -18.11 -20.55 20.86
C VAL A 214 -19.11 -21.70 20.69
N GLN A 215 -19.00 -22.67 21.58
CA GLN A 215 -19.89 -23.83 21.69
C GLN A 215 -20.98 -23.57 22.74
N ALA A 216 -22.14 -24.18 22.54
CA ALA A 216 -23.20 -24.19 23.54
C ALA A 216 -22.71 -24.84 24.84
N LYS A 217 -22.97 -24.22 26.00
CA LYS A 217 -22.40 -24.66 27.29
C LYS A 217 -22.90 -26.04 27.73
N ASN A 218 -24.12 -26.39 27.35
CA ASN A 218 -24.70 -27.72 27.59
C ASN A 218 -24.07 -28.84 26.75
N LYS A 219 -23.18 -28.53 25.79
CA LYS A 219 -22.41 -29.52 25.03
C LYS A 219 -21.01 -29.78 25.63
N TYR A 220 -20.68 -29.12 26.74
CA TYR A 220 -19.45 -29.33 27.51
C TYR A 220 -18.18 -29.37 26.63
N ASN A 221 -17.55 -30.55 26.52
CA ASN A 221 -16.30 -30.76 25.80
C ASN A 221 -16.47 -31.06 24.31
N SER A 222 -17.70 -31.14 23.79
CA SER A 222 -17.92 -31.42 22.37
C SER A 222 -17.34 -30.31 21.49
N PRO A 223 -16.34 -30.61 20.64
CA PRO A 223 -15.71 -29.60 19.80
C PRO A 223 -16.68 -29.06 18.74
N LYS A 224 -16.54 -27.78 18.42
CA LYS A 224 -17.22 -27.14 17.29
C LYS A 224 -16.25 -27.10 16.11
N TYR A 225 -16.45 -28.01 15.15
CA TYR A 225 -15.59 -28.13 13.98
C TYR A 225 -15.88 -27.06 12.93
N ARG A 226 -14.82 -26.51 12.35
CA ARG A 226 -14.89 -25.49 11.31
C ARG A 226 -14.10 -25.95 10.10
N LEU A 227 -14.68 -25.78 8.92
CA LEU A 227 -14.02 -25.89 7.63
C LEU A 227 -13.36 -24.54 7.32
N VAL A 228 -12.07 -24.44 7.59
CA VAL A 228 -11.28 -23.23 7.32
C VAL A 228 -10.75 -23.30 5.90
N VAL A 229 -11.19 -22.37 5.05
CA VAL A 229 -10.76 -22.27 3.66
C VAL A 229 -9.98 -20.97 3.47
N ARG A 230 -8.74 -21.04 2.98
CA ARG A 230 -7.90 -19.87 2.69
C ARG A 230 -7.25 -20.00 1.33
N PHE A 231 -7.24 -18.90 0.61
CA PHE A 231 -6.50 -18.77 -0.65
C PHE A 231 -5.24 -17.96 -0.38
N THR A 232 -4.12 -18.50 -0.85
CA THR A 232 -2.90 -17.72 -1.07
C THR A 232 -2.82 -17.36 -2.56
N ASN A 233 -1.76 -16.69 -2.99
CA ASN A 233 -1.61 -16.35 -4.41
C ASN A 233 -1.48 -17.58 -5.32
N LYS A 234 -1.03 -18.73 -4.81
CA LYS A 234 -0.71 -19.92 -5.62
C LYS A 234 -1.18 -21.24 -5.00
N ASP A 235 -1.95 -21.19 -3.92
CA ASP A 235 -2.36 -22.39 -3.19
C ASP A 235 -3.71 -22.18 -2.50
N ILE A 236 -4.44 -23.28 -2.32
CA ILE A 236 -5.70 -23.35 -1.58
C ILE A 236 -5.45 -24.22 -0.35
N ILE A 237 -5.86 -23.71 0.80
CA ILE A 237 -5.68 -24.37 2.09
C ILE A 237 -7.07 -24.68 2.64
N CYS A 238 -7.38 -25.97 2.80
CA CYS A 238 -8.61 -26.43 3.43
C CYS A 238 -8.27 -27.23 4.68
N GLN A 239 -8.85 -26.88 5.82
CA GLN A 239 -8.56 -27.52 7.10
C GLN A 239 -9.82 -27.71 7.94
N ILE A 240 -9.97 -28.86 8.60
CA ILE A 240 -10.96 -29.06 9.65
C ILE A 240 -10.33 -28.72 11.00
N ILE A 241 -10.85 -27.68 11.65
CA ILE A 241 -10.25 -27.11 12.87
C ILE A 241 -11.29 -26.94 13.96
N TYR A 242 -10.92 -27.27 15.20
CA TYR A 242 -11.69 -26.90 16.39
C TYR A 242 -10.80 -26.16 17.40
N ALA A 243 -11.39 -25.36 18.27
CA ALA A 243 -10.63 -24.52 19.20
C ALA A 243 -10.42 -25.21 20.56
N LYS A 244 -9.25 -25.01 21.16
CA LYS A 244 -8.96 -25.23 22.58
C LYS A 244 -8.37 -23.96 23.19
N LEU A 245 -8.21 -23.94 24.52
CA LEU A 245 -7.63 -22.80 25.24
C LEU A 245 -6.16 -22.53 24.84
N GLN A 246 -5.38 -23.59 24.61
CA GLN A 246 -3.97 -23.49 24.18
C GLN A 246 -3.82 -22.98 22.74
N GLY A 247 -4.84 -23.19 21.90
CA GLY A 247 -4.79 -22.91 20.47
C GLY A 247 -5.80 -23.74 19.70
N ASP A 248 -5.85 -23.48 18.39
CA ASP A 248 -6.67 -24.25 17.46
C ASP A 248 -5.99 -25.58 17.13
N PHE A 249 -6.75 -26.67 17.11
CA PHE A 249 -6.31 -28.02 16.78
C PHE A 249 -6.82 -28.38 15.39
N VAL A 250 -5.91 -28.79 14.52
CA VAL A 250 -6.22 -29.24 13.15
C VAL A 250 -6.50 -30.74 13.20
N LEU A 251 -7.71 -31.14 12.82
CA LEU A 251 -8.11 -32.54 12.72
C LEU A 251 -7.52 -33.17 11.45
N SER A 252 -7.71 -32.49 10.32
CA SER A 252 -7.25 -32.87 8.98
C SER A 252 -6.98 -31.61 8.17
N ALA A 253 -6.06 -31.71 7.20
CA ALA A 253 -5.72 -30.65 6.26
C ALA A 253 -5.57 -31.24 4.85
N ALA A 254 -5.89 -30.44 3.84
CA ALA A 254 -5.64 -30.71 2.44
C ALA A 254 -5.24 -29.41 1.74
N TYR A 255 -4.36 -29.52 0.75
CA TYR A 255 -3.81 -28.39 0.02
C TYR A 255 -3.91 -28.60 -1.49
N ALA A 256 -4.08 -27.51 -2.26
CA ALA A 256 -4.15 -27.62 -3.71
C ALA A 256 -2.83 -28.10 -4.34
N HIS A 257 -1.69 -27.82 -3.71
CA HIS A 257 -0.40 -28.37 -4.15
C HIS A 257 -0.27 -29.91 -4.01
N GLU A 258 -1.24 -30.59 -3.39
CA GLU A 258 -1.33 -32.05 -3.40
C GLU A 258 -2.05 -32.58 -4.66
N LEU A 259 -2.87 -31.76 -5.33
CA LEU A 259 -3.68 -32.16 -6.49
C LEU A 259 -2.89 -32.70 -7.69
N PRO A 260 -1.63 -32.30 -7.96
CA PRO A 260 -0.84 -32.93 -9.03
C PRO A 260 -0.64 -34.45 -8.86
N ARG A 261 -0.71 -34.97 -7.63
CA ARG A 261 -0.69 -36.42 -7.37
C ARG A 261 -1.94 -37.12 -7.90
N TYR A 262 -3.04 -36.37 -7.98
CA TYR A 262 -4.35 -36.83 -8.43
C TYR A 262 -4.65 -36.38 -9.87
N GLY A 263 -3.62 -36.07 -10.68
CA GLY A 263 -3.80 -35.73 -12.11
C GLY A 263 -3.90 -34.24 -12.43
N VAL A 264 -4.24 -33.35 -11.48
CA VAL A 264 -4.38 -31.91 -11.75
C VAL A 264 -3.01 -31.21 -11.73
N LYS A 265 -2.36 -31.11 -12.90
CA LYS A 265 -1.00 -30.56 -13.03
C LYS A 265 -0.95 -29.05 -13.26
N GLY A 266 -2.08 -28.41 -13.55
CA GLY A 266 -2.20 -26.97 -13.83
C GLY A 266 -3.39 -26.32 -13.13
N GLY A 267 -3.34 -25.00 -12.91
CA GLY A 267 -4.52 -24.24 -12.50
C GLY A 267 -4.93 -24.35 -11.02
N LEU A 268 -4.00 -24.65 -10.10
CA LEU A 268 -4.23 -24.99 -8.68
C LEU A 268 -4.98 -23.97 -7.79
N THR A 269 -5.41 -22.82 -8.33
CA THR A 269 -6.17 -21.82 -7.58
C THR A 269 -7.52 -21.48 -8.21
N ASN A 270 -7.94 -22.17 -9.27
CA ASN A 270 -9.24 -21.95 -9.90
C ASN A 270 -10.40 -22.52 -9.05
N TRP A 271 -11.63 -22.45 -9.57
CA TRP A 271 -12.82 -22.93 -8.87
C TRP A 271 -12.83 -24.47 -8.75
N ALA A 272 -12.52 -25.17 -9.84
CA ALA A 272 -12.42 -26.63 -9.89
C ALA A 272 -11.38 -27.21 -8.92
N SER A 273 -10.19 -26.60 -8.84
CA SER A 273 -9.16 -26.94 -7.84
C SER A 273 -9.63 -26.67 -6.41
N ALA A 274 -10.45 -25.64 -6.18
CA ALA A 274 -11.04 -25.39 -4.86
C ALA A 274 -11.99 -26.52 -4.48
N TYR A 275 -12.86 -26.93 -5.41
CA TYR A 275 -13.75 -28.08 -5.25
C TYR A 275 -12.97 -29.36 -4.93
N ALA A 276 -12.00 -29.73 -5.78
CA ALA A 276 -11.17 -30.92 -5.59
C ALA A 276 -10.41 -30.90 -4.24
N THR A 277 -9.89 -29.75 -3.81
CA THR A 277 -9.23 -29.61 -2.50
C THR A 277 -10.22 -29.81 -1.34
N GLY A 278 -11.45 -29.33 -1.47
CA GLY A 278 -12.55 -29.56 -0.53
C GLY A 278 -12.94 -31.03 -0.44
N LEU A 279 -13.10 -31.69 -1.59
CA LEU A 279 -13.39 -33.11 -1.72
C LEU A 279 -12.30 -33.97 -1.06
N LEU A 280 -11.03 -33.66 -1.35
CA LEU A 280 -9.88 -34.32 -0.74
C LEU A 280 -9.89 -34.21 0.79
N LEU A 281 -10.16 -33.00 1.32
CA LEU A 281 -10.28 -32.81 2.76
C LEU A 281 -11.42 -33.64 3.36
N ALA A 282 -12.57 -33.70 2.69
CA ALA A 282 -13.74 -34.44 3.15
C ALA A 282 -13.45 -35.94 3.22
N ARG A 283 -13.02 -36.56 2.11
CA ARG A 283 -12.69 -37.99 2.08
C ARG A 283 -11.59 -38.33 3.09
N ARG A 284 -10.56 -37.50 3.23
CA ARG A 284 -9.48 -37.68 4.21
C ARG A 284 -9.98 -37.62 5.65
N THR A 285 -10.91 -36.71 5.94
CA THR A 285 -11.47 -36.57 7.29
C THR A 285 -12.40 -37.72 7.63
N LEU A 286 -13.27 -38.13 6.70
CA LEU A 286 -14.19 -39.24 6.91
C LEU A 286 -13.47 -40.59 7.03
N ALA A 287 -12.45 -40.83 6.19
CA ALA A 287 -11.60 -42.02 6.29
C ALA A 287 -10.92 -42.11 7.66
N LYS A 288 -10.36 -40.99 8.14
CA LYS A 288 -9.76 -40.91 9.48
C LYS A 288 -10.73 -41.17 10.62
N LEU A 289 -12.02 -40.87 10.42
CA LEU A 289 -13.09 -41.06 11.41
C LEU A 289 -13.84 -42.39 11.26
N GLY A 290 -13.52 -43.22 10.26
CA GLY A 290 -14.24 -44.46 9.97
C GLY A 290 -15.68 -44.24 9.47
N LEU A 291 -15.92 -43.12 8.79
CA LEU A 291 -17.23 -42.72 8.24
C LEU A 291 -17.25 -42.65 6.71
N ALA A 292 -16.15 -43.01 6.03
CA ALA A 292 -16.00 -42.88 4.59
C ALA A 292 -17.04 -43.69 3.80
N ASP A 293 -17.29 -44.93 4.21
CA ASP A 293 -18.20 -45.87 3.53
C ASP A 293 -19.67 -45.58 3.85
N LYS A 294 -19.93 -44.91 4.98
CA LYS A 294 -21.30 -44.57 5.43
C LYS A 294 -21.83 -43.30 4.76
N TYR A 295 -20.92 -42.39 4.43
CA TYR A 295 -21.23 -41.11 3.79
C TYR A 295 -20.28 -40.90 2.62
N GLU A 296 -20.58 -41.56 1.51
CA GLU A 296 -19.81 -41.43 0.26
C GLU A 296 -20.04 -40.07 -0.41
N GLY A 297 -21.19 -39.43 -0.14
CA GLY A 297 -21.61 -38.19 -0.76
C GLY A 297 -22.02 -38.39 -2.21
N PHE A 298 -21.81 -37.38 -3.05
CA PHE A 298 -22.22 -37.40 -4.46
C PHE A 298 -21.03 -37.78 -5.34
N ALA A 299 -21.01 -39.02 -5.83
CA ALA A 299 -19.90 -39.56 -6.63
C ALA A 299 -19.70 -38.78 -7.93
N GLU A 300 -20.81 -38.51 -8.62
CA GLU A 300 -20.88 -37.76 -9.86
C GLU A 300 -21.60 -36.43 -9.58
N PRO A 301 -20.86 -35.32 -9.35
CA PRO A 301 -21.50 -34.05 -9.08
C PRO A 301 -22.18 -33.49 -10.33
N ASP A 302 -23.50 -33.47 -10.30
CA ASP A 302 -24.40 -32.91 -11.33
C ASP A 302 -24.63 -31.39 -11.18
N GLY A 303 -24.04 -30.78 -10.15
CA GLY A 303 -24.22 -29.37 -9.83
C GLY A 303 -25.38 -29.09 -8.86
N THR A 304 -26.22 -30.07 -8.54
CA THR A 304 -27.36 -29.85 -7.64
C THR A 304 -26.92 -29.50 -6.22
N VAL A 305 -27.62 -28.53 -5.60
CA VAL A 305 -27.32 -28.09 -4.23
C VAL A 305 -28.05 -28.96 -3.22
N GLN A 306 -27.40 -30.07 -2.84
CA GLN A 306 -27.93 -31.02 -1.86
C GLN A 306 -27.04 -31.12 -0.61
N LEU A 307 -27.65 -31.43 0.53
CA LEU A 307 -26.97 -31.64 1.81
C LEU A 307 -26.94 -33.12 2.15
N ILE A 308 -25.88 -33.55 2.83
CA ILE A 308 -25.79 -34.92 3.34
C ILE A 308 -26.79 -35.13 4.47
N GLU A 309 -27.74 -36.02 4.24
CA GLU A 309 -28.73 -36.42 5.25
C GLU A 309 -28.20 -37.49 6.19
N ALA A 310 -28.84 -37.63 7.35
CA ALA A 310 -28.48 -38.66 8.31
C ALA A 310 -29.15 -39.98 7.91
N ALA A 311 -28.36 -41.00 7.62
CA ALA A 311 -28.87 -42.37 7.46
C ALA A 311 -29.49 -42.89 8.77
N GLU A 312 -30.58 -43.66 8.67
CA GLU A 312 -31.35 -44.18 9.81
C GLU A 312 -30.52 -45.13 10.69
N ASP A 313 -29.74 -46.03 10.06
CA ASP A 313 -28.92 -47.05 10.75
C ASP A 313 -27.43 -46.67 10.87
N ALA A 314 -27.08 -45.38 10.76
CA ALA A 314 -25.70 -44.91 10.82
C ALA A 314 -25.47 -43.77 11.82
N PRO A 315 -24.22 -43.60 12.33
CA PRO A 315 -23.88 -42.44 13.15
C PRO A 315 -24.05 -41.17 12.32
N ARG A 316 -24.69 -40.13 12.87
CA ARG A 316 -24.94 -38.85 12.18
C ARG A 316 -23.72 -38.32 11.41
N PRO A 317 -23.92 -37.65 10.26
CA PRO A 317 -22.84 -37.20 9.41
C PRO A 317 -21.95 -36.18 10.13
N PHE A 318 -20.66 -36.19 9.78
CA PHE A 318 -19.69 -35.29 10.39
C PHE A 318 -20.05 -33.83 10.06
N LYS A 319 -20.31 -33.02 11.09
CA LYS A 319 -20.75 -31.63 10.92
C LYS A 319 -19.59 -30.65 11.04
N ALA A 320 -19.43 -29.79 10.03
CA ALA A 320 -18.47 -28.69 10.05
C ALA A 320 -19.11 -27.37 9.59
N PHE A 321 -18.63 -26.24 10.12
CA PHE A 321 -19.09 -24.90 9.72
C PHE A 321 -18.04 -24.18 8.89
N LEU A 322 -18.43 -23.59 7.76
CA LEU A 322 -17.51 -22.82 6.93
C LEU A 322 -16.95 -21.59 7.69
N ASP A 323 -15.63 -21.46 7.70
CA ASP A 323 -14.89 -20.29 8.21
C ASP A 323 -14.18 -19.63 7.02
N VAL A 324 -14.79 -18.57 6.49
CA VAL A 324 -14.27 -17.77 5.35
C VAL A 324 -13.17 -16.79 5.75
N GLY A 325 -12.97 -16.54 7.04
CA GLY A 325 -12.01 -15.57 7.55
C GLY A 325 -12.34 -14.14 7.14
N LEU A 326 -11.48 -13.55 6.31
CA LEU A 326 -11.62 -12.19 5.79
C LEU A 326 -12.04 -12.16 4.31
N ALA A 327 -12.25 -13.33 3.70
CA ALA A 327 -12.71 -13.40 2.33
C ALA A 327 -14.10 -12.77 2.21
N ARG A 328 -14.30 -11.95 1.17
CA ARG A 328 -15.61 -11.38 0.87
C ARG A 328 -16.55 -12.50 0.40
N THR A 329 -17.75 -12.54 0.95
CA THR A 329 -18.79 -13.52 0.61
C THR A 329 -19.63 -13.02 -0.56
N SER A 330 -19.07 -13.04 -1.77
CA SER A 330 -19.80 -12.77 -3.02
C SER A 330 -20.24 -14.07 -3.69
N THR A 331 -21.31 -14.01 -4.47
CA THR A 331 -21.77 -15.12 -5.31
C THR A 331 -20.67 -15.50 -6.32
N GLY A 332 -20.44 -16.79 -6.53
CA GLY A 332 -19.37 -17.31 -7.40
C GLY A 332 -17.98 -17.36 -6.75
N ALA A 333 -17.82 -16.92 -5.50
CA ALA A 333 -16.50 -16.96 -4.86
C ALA A 333 -15.99 -18.40 -4.67
N ARG A 334 -14.72 -18.63 -5.04
CA ARG A 334 -14.04 -19.94 -4.95
C ARG A 334 -14.02 -20.58 -3.55
N VAL A 335 -14.18 -19.78 -2.48
CA VAL A 335 -14.34 -20.28 -1.11
C VAL A 335 -15.56 -21.21 -1.00
N PHE A 336 -16.63 -20.92 -1.74
CA PHE A 336 -17.81 -21.76 -1.79
C PHE A 336 -17.60 -22.99 -2.66
N GLY A 337 -16.72 -22.96 -3.67
CA GLY A 337 -16.30 -24.17 -4.40
C GLY A 337 -15.66 -25.21 -3.49
N ALA A 338 -14.73 -24.79 -2.61
CA ALA A 338 -14.17 -25.69 -1.60
C ALA A 338 -15.19 -26.18 -0.57
N MET A 339 -16.20 -25.37 -0.25
CA MET A 339 -17.31 -25.79 0.60
C MET A 339 -18.19 -26.84 -0.09
N LYS A 340 -18.49 -26.66 -1.38
CA LYS A 340 -19.28 -27.59 -2.20
C LYS A 340 -18.57 -28.91 -2.34
N GLY A 341 -17.28 -28.93 -2.69
CA GLY A 341 -16.49 -30.16 -2.73
C GLY A 341 -16.40 -30.88 -1.39
N ALA A 342 -16.31 -30.13 -0.28
CA ALA A 342 -16.34 -30.75 1.05
C ALA A 342 -17.71 -31.35 1.39
N SER A 343 -18.80 -30.70 0.96
CA SER A 343 -20.17 -31.21 1.12
C SER A 343 -20.39 -32.48 0.31
N ASP A 344 -20.02 -32.45 -0.97
CA ASP A 344 -20.17 -33.57 -1.91
C ASP A 344 -19.26 -34.75 -1.56
N GLY A 345 -18.17 -34.50 -0.83
CA GLY A 345 -17.32 -35.55 -0.26
C GLY A 345 -17.90 -36.25 0.97
N GLY A 346 -19.08 -35.84 1.47
CA GLY A 346 -19.80 -36.50 2.56
C GLY A 346 -19.80 -35.75 3.90
N ILE A 347 -19.19 -34.56 4.01
CA ILE A 347 -19.26 -33.75 5.24
C ILE A 347 -20.57 -32.95 5.23
N PHE A 348 -21.30 -32.97 6.34
CA PHE A 348 -22.45 -32.08 6.51
C PHE A 348 -21.98 -30.65 6.80
N VAL A 349 -21.94 -29.81 5.76
CA VAL A 349 -21.68 -28.37 5.86
C VAL A 349 -22.98 -27.61 5.63
N PRO A 350 -23.59 -26.97 6.65
CA PRO A 350 -24.84 -26.24 6.45
C PRO A 350 -24.66 -25.04 5.51
N HIS A 351 -25.34 -25.04 4.37
CA HIS A 351 -25.27 -23.97 3.36
C HIS A 351 -26.56 -23.90 2.51
N ASN A 352 -26.65 -22.89 1.64
CA ASN A 352 -27.72 -22.71 0.64
C ASN A 352 -27.12 -22.43 -0.75
N GLY A 353 -27.94 -22.46 -1.80
CA GLY A 353 -27.51 -22.29 -3.19
C GLY A 353 -27.06 -20.87 -3.57
N ASN A 354 -27.51 -19.86 -2.84
CA ASN A 354 -27.47 -18.45 -3.23
C ASN A 354 -26.07 -17.84 -3.48
N ARG A 355 -25.01 -18.56 -3.12
CA ARG A 355 -23.61 -18.11 -3.25
C ARG A 355 -22.80 -18.88 -4.28
N PHE A 356 -23.41 -19.87 -4.93
CA PHE A 356 -22.77 -20.59 -6.02
C PHE A 356 -22.81 -19.81 -7.33
N PRO A 357 -21.86 -20.04 -8.25
CA PRO A 357 -22.03 -19.61 -9.64
C PRO A 357 -23.33 -20.22 -10.19
N GLY A 358 -24.07 -19.46 -11.00
CA GLY A 358 -25.38 -19.86 -11.51
C GLY A 358 -26.58 -19.45 -10.67
N PHE A 359 -26.38 -18.83 -9.49
CA PHE A 359 -27.51 -18.26 -8.75
C PHE A 359 -27.97 -16.94 -9.37
N ASP A 360 -29.22 -16.90 -9.82
CA ASP A 360 -29.88 -15.69 -10.26
C ASP A 360 -30.59 -14.99 -9.09
N ILE A 361 -30.30 -13.70 -8.92
CA ILE A 361 -30.85 -12.87 -7.84
C ILE A 361 -32.32 -12.51 -8.12
N GLU A 362 -32.70 -12.38 -9.38
CA GLU A 362 -34.05 -11.93 -9.79
C GLU A 362 -35.06 -13.06 -9.62
N THR A 363 -34.77 -14.21 -10.21
CA THR A 363 -35.64 -15.40 -10.15
C THR A 363 -35.44 -16.24 -8.88
N LYS A 364 -34.34 -16.02 -8.15
CA LYS A 364 -33.92 -16.80 -6.96
C LYS A 364 -33.77 -18.30 -7.24
N SER A 365 -33.46 -18.68 -8.47
CA SER A 365 -33.16 -20.05 -8.88
C SER A 365 -31.64 -20.28 -8.99
N ASN A 366 -31.23 -21.54 -8.98
CA ASN A 366 -29.86 -21.94 -9.32
C ASN A 366 -29.87 -22.59 -10.69
N ASP A 367 -28.86 -22.27 -11.48
CA ASP A 367 -28.48 -23.00 -12.68
C ASP A 367 -27.48 -24.11 -12.30
N ASP A 368 -28.00 -25.33 -12.16
CA ASP A 368 -27.22 -26.49 -11.75
C ASP A 368 -26.21 -26.91 -12.84
N GLU A 369 -26.53 -26.70 -14.11
CA GLU A 369 -25.64 -26.97 -15.24
C GLU A 369 -24.44 -26.02 -15.23
N LEU A 370 -24.67 -24.72 -15.01
CA LEU A 370 -23.58 -23.77 -14.87
C LEU A 370 -22.71 -24.10 -13.65
N LEU A 371 -23.30 -24.51 -12.53
CA LEU A 371 -22.53 -24.94 -11.36
C LEU A 371 -21.67 -26.18 -11.65
N ARG A 372 -22.21 -27.17 -12.37
CA ARG A 372 -21.46 -28.33 -12.88
C ARG A 372 -20.27 -27.89 -13.73
N ASN A 373 -20.48 -26.96 -14.67
CA ASN A 373 -19.43 -26.43 -15.54
C ASN A 373 -18.29 -25.73 -14.74
N TYR A 374 -18.61 -25.13 -13.60
CA TYR A 374 -17.59 -24.60 -12.69
C TYR A 374 -16.84 -25.68 -11.90
N ILE A 375 -17.52 -26.77 -11.52
CA ILE A 375 -16.92 -27.92 -10.83
C ILE A 375 -15.85 -28.59 -11.71
N TYR A 376 -16.15 -28.84 -12.97
CA TYR A 376 -15.23 -29.51 -13.91
C TYR A 376 -14.31 -28.56 -14.68
N GLY A 377 -14.42 -27.25 -14.44
CA GLY A 377 -13.50 -26.28 -15.05
C GLY A 377 -13.80 -25.97 -16.52
N VAL A 378 -15.00 -26.24 -17.01
CA VAL A 378 -15.45 -25.95 -18.39
C VAL A 378 -15.30 -24.47 -18.72
N HIS A 379 -15.64 -23.56 -17.79
CA HIS A 379 -15.37 -22.11 -17.95
C HIS A 379 -13.89 -21.74 -18.20
N VAL A 380 -12.94 -22.59 -17.77
CA VAL A 380 -11.52 -22.42 -18.08
C VAL A 380 -11.22 -22.95 -19.48
N ALA A 381 -11.82 -24.07 -19.88
CA ALA A 381 -11.71 -24.62 -21.23
C ALA A 381 -12.29 -23.67 -22.29
N GLU A 382 -13.48 -23.12 -22.07
CA GLU A 382 -14.10 -22.10 -22.93
C GLU A 382 -13.20 -20.87 -23.07
N TYR A 383 -12.54 -20.44 -21.99
CA TYR A 383 -11.61 -19.32 -22.04
C TYR A 383 -10.28 -19.67 -22.72
N MET A 384 -9.87 -20.94 -22.72
CA MET A 384 -8.74 -21.41 -23.51
C MET A 384 -9.07 -21.32 -24.99
N GLU A 385 -10.20 -21.88 -25.42
CA GLU A 385 -10.66 -21.86 -26.82
C GLU A 385 -10.81 -20.44 -27.35
N TYR A 386 -11.50 -19.58 -26.59
CA TYR A 386 -11.66 -18.17 -26.95
C TYR A 386 -10.31 -17.47 -27.16
N LEU A 387 -9.32 -17.71 -26.29
CA LEU A 387 -8.01 -17.09 -26.44
C LEU A 387 -7.16 -17.72 -27.56
N GLU A 388 -7.33 -19.01 -27.85
CA GLU A 388 -6.68 -19.64 -29.00
C GLU A 388 -7.14 -19.04 -30.32
N GLU A 389 -8.43 -18.70 -30.44
CA GLU A 389 -9.02 -18.09 -31.63
C GLU A 389 -8.71 -16.59 -31.77
N GLU A 390 -8.81 -15.83 -30.68
CA GLU A 390 -8.74 -14.37 -30.71
C GLU A 390 -7.33 -13.78 -30.48
N ASP A 391 -6.52 -14.40 -29.62
CA ASP A 391 -5.22 -13.85 -29.18
C ASP A 391 -4.24 -14.95 -28.73
N GLU A 392 -3.55 -15.54 -29.71
CA GLU A 392 -2.60 -16.64 -29.49
C GLU A 392 -1.42 -16.24 -28.57
N GLU A 393 -0.99 -14.97 -28.58
CA GLU A 393 0.09 -14.49 -27.70
C GLU A 393 -0.36 -14.51 -26.23
N ARG A 394 -1.57 -14.00 -25.97
CA ARG A 394 -2.17 -14.02 -24.64
C ARG A 394 -2.47 -15.44 -24.17
N TYR A 395 -2.92 -16.32 -25.06
CA TYR A 395 -3.06 -17.74 -24.78
C TYR A 395 -1.75 -18.36 -24.28
N LYS A 396 -0.66 -18.22 -25.05
CA LYS A 396 0.67 -18.74 -24.70
C LYS A 396 1.15 -18.21 -23.35
N LYS A 397 0.88 -16.95 -23.04
CA LYS A 397 1.26 -16.32 -21.77
C LYS A 397 0.45 -16.83 -20.59
N GLN A 398 -0.87 -16.84 -20.70
CA GLN A 398 -1.80 -17.20 -19.63
C GLN A 398 -1.76 -18.70 -19.30
N PHE A 399 -1.74 -19.54 -20.35
CA PHE A 399 -1.83 -21.00 -20.25
C PHE A 399 -0.48 -21.71 -20.45
N SER A 400 0.64 -21.00 -20.34
CA SER A 400 1.99 -21.57 -20.49
C SER A 400 2.27 -22.88 -19.73
N THR A 401 1.64 -23.08 -18.57
CA THR A 401 1.79 -24.32 -17.80
C THR A 401 0.94 -25.47 -18.36
N PHE A 402 -0.24 -25.17 -18.89
CA PHE A 402 -1.12 -26.15 -19.54
C PHE A 402 -0.47 -26.66 -20.82
N ILE A 403 0.07 -25.76 -21.64
CA ILE A 403 0.84 -26.09 -22.86
C ILE A 403 2.03 -26.99 -22.52
N LYS A 404 2.81 -26.65 -21.48
CA LYS A 404 3.96 -27.47 -21.02
C LYS A 404 3.57 -28.86 -20.55
N GLN A 405 2.33 -29.04 -20.06
CA GLN A 405 1.83 -30.32 -19.55
C GLN A 405 0.97 -31.06 -20.59
N GLY A 406 0.78 -30.50 -21.79
CA GLY A 406 -0.05 -31.09 -22.84
C GLY A 406 -1.55 -31.09 -22.53
N ILE A 407 -2.03 -30.14 -21.71
CA ILE A 407 -3.44 -30.00 -21.34
C ILE A 407 -4.11 -29.04 -22.34
N THR A 408 -5.00 -29.58 -23.17
CA THR A 408 -5.84 -28.86 -24.14
C THR A 408 -7.24 -28.60 -23.56
N SER A 409 -8.06 -27.75 -24.19
CA SER A 409 -9.38 -27.34 -23.66
C SER A 409 -10.32 -28.53 -23.44
N ASP A 410 -10.40 -29.42 -24.42
CA ASP A 410 -11.15 -30.69 -24.42
C ASP A 410 -10.80 -31.60 -23.23
N LYS A 411 -9.55 -31.57 -22.76
CA LYS A 411 -9.07 -32.44 -21.69
C LYS A 411 -9.26 -31.89 -20.28
N VAL A 412 -9.71 -30.64 -20.14
CA VAL A 412 -9.83 -30.00 -18.81
C VAL A 412 -10.88 -30.72 -17.97
N GLU A 413 -12.04 -31.05 -18.56
CA GLU A 413 -13.13 -31.74 -17.87
C GLU A 413 -12.70 -33.14 -17.43
N ASP A 414 -12.16 -33.94 -18.36
CA ASP A 414 -11.65 -35.29 -18.07
C ASP A 414 -10.59 -35.29 -16.96
N MET A 415 -9.67 -34.33 -16.98
CA MET A 415 -8.64 -34.19 -15.94
C MET A 415 -9.25 -34.01 -14.53
N TYR A 416 -10.34 -33.25 -14.39
CA TYR A 416 -11.00 -33.09 -13.09
C TYR A 416 -11.86 -34.30 -12.72
N THR A 417 -12.50 -34.95 -13.69
CA THR A 417 -13.24 -36.20 -13.49
C THR A 417 -12.32 -37.29 -12.93
N GLU A 418 -11.21 -37.57 -13.60
CA GLU A 418 -10.18 -38.52 -13.15
C GLU A 418 -9.61 -38.14 -11.78
N ALA A 419 -9.43 -36.84 -11.53
CA ALA A 419 -8.95 -36.37 -10.23
C ALA A 419 -9.94 -36.64 -9.09
N HIS A 420 -11.24 -36.49 -9.33
CA HIS A 420 -12.28 -36.76 -8.33
C HIS A 420 -12.30 -38.26 -7.97
N GLU A 421 -12.18 -39.13 -8.97
CA GLU A 421 -12.07 -40.59 -8.78
C GLU A 421 -10.80 -40.96 -7.99
N ALA A 422 -9.64 -40.48 -8.43
CA ALA A 422 -8.36 -40.74 -7.76
C ALA A 422 -8.33 -40.24 -6.30
N ILE A 423 -9.00 -39.12 -6.00
CA ILE A 423 -9.16 -38.62 -4.64
C ILE A 423 -10.01 -39.56 -3.79
N ARG A 424 -11.10 -40.12 -4.35
CA ARG A 424 -11.98 -41.07 -3.65
C ARG A 424 -11.27 -42.38 -3.37
N GLU A 425 -10.47 -42.88 -4.30
CA GLU A 425 -9.67 -44.10 -4.15
C GLU A 425 -8.59 -43.96 -3.06
N ASN A 426 -7.83 -42.86 -3.05
CA ASN A 426 -6.70 -42.70 -2.14
C ASN A 426 -6.60 -41.29 -1.52
N PRO A 427 -7.45 -40.97 -0.53
CA PRO A 427 -7.45 -39.65 0.10
C PRO A 427 -6.33 -39.44 1.13
N ALA A 428 -5.51 -40.47 1.40
CA ALA A 428 -4.50 -40.44 2.45
C ALA A 428 -3.40 -39.42 2.16
N ALA A 429 -3.03 -38.66 3.20
CA ALA A 429 -1.94 -37.70 3.12
C ALA A 429 -0.59 -38.42 2.99
N GLN A 430 0.18 -38.10 1.94
CA GLN A 430 1.56 -38.54 1.81
C GLN A 430 2.48 -37.45 2.37
N LEU A 431 3.24 -37.80 3.40
CA LEU A 431 4.25 -36.89 3.95
C LEU A 431 5.47 -36.89 3.03
N ALA A 432 5.88 -35.71 2.57
CA ALA A 432 7.15 -35.57 1.87
C ALA A 432 8.31 -36.03 2.75
N GLU A 433 9.29 -36.71 2.15
CA GLU A 433 10.51 -37.09 2.86
C GLU A 433 11.19 -35.87 3.46
N LYS A 434 11.51 -35.95 4.76
CA LYS A 434 12.21 -34.88 5.46
C LYS A 434 13.65 -34.84 4.97
N LYS A 435 13.93 -34.06 3.93
CA LYS A 435 15.30 -33.63 3.62
C LYS A 435 15.87 -32.94 4.87
N GLY A 436 17.08 -33.31 5.27
CA GLY A 436 17.76 -32.75 6.44
C GLY A 436 17.77 -31.23 6.44
N LYS A 437 17.94 -30.60 7.61
CA LYS A 437 17.90 -29.12 7.72
C LYS A 437 18.87 -28.52 6.71
N PRO A 438 18.41 -27.76 5.70
CA PRO A 438 19.32 -27.12 4.77
C PRO A 438 20.22 -26.16 5.56
N ALA A 439 21.50 -26.07 5.17
CA ALA A 439 22.40 -25.05 5.69
C ALA A 439 21.73 -23.68 5.47
N LYS A 440 21.55 -22.89 6.53
CA LYS A 440 20.84 -21.62 6.42
C LYS A 440 21.62 -20.70 5.47
N PRO A 441 21.05 -20.26 4.34
CA PRO A 441 21.77 -19.47 3.33
C PRO A 441 22.06 -18.04 3.80
N TYR A 442 21.51 -17.61 4.94
CA TYR A 442 21.77 -16.30 5.53
C TYR A 442 22.01 -16.42 7.04
N ARG A 443 22.98 -15.66 7.55
CA ARG A 443 23.13 -15.42 8.99
C ARG A 443 22.05 -14.44 9.42
N ARG A 444 21.10 -14.89 10.24
CA ARG A 444 20.16 -13.99 10.91
C ARG A 444 20.97 -13.00 11.74
N LEU A 445 20.80 -11.70 11.50
CA LEU A 445 21.42 -10.67 12.34
C LEU A 445 20.99 -10.90 13.79
N VAL A 446 21.96 -11.23 14.64
CA VAL A 446 21.74 -11.40 16.06
C VAL A 446 21.61 -10.02 16.67
N ALA A 447 20.62 -9.82 17.55
CA ALA A 447 20.46 -8.56 18.25
C ALA A 447 21.75 -8.19 18.99
N LEU A 448 22.22 -6.96 18.82
CA LEU A 448 23.43 -6.48 19.48
C LEU A 448 23.26 -6.55 20.99
N ASN A 449 24.26 -7.15 21.65
CA ASN A 449 24.29 -7.15 23.09
C ASN A 449 24.50 -5.71 23.63
N LYS A 450 24.35 -5.53 24.94
CA LYS A 450 24.49 -4.20 25.58
C LYS A 450 25.87 -3.59 25.32
N LYS A 451 26.95 -4.38 25.42
CA LYS A 451 28.34 -3.93 25.23
C LYS A 451 28.58 -3.41 23.80
N GLN A 452 28.13 -4.15 22.79
CA GLN A 452 28.24 -3.75 21.39
C GLN A 452 27.45 -2.47 21.09
N ARG A 453 26.26 -2.30 21.69
CA ARG A 453 25.48 -1.06 21.54
C ARG A 453 26.17 0.14 22.18
N LEU A 454 26.73 -0.03 23.38
CA LEU A 454 27.46 1.03 24.07
C LEU A 454 28.73 1.44 23.32
N ASN A 455 29.48 0.48 22.79
CA ASN A 455 30.66 0.77 21.97
C ASN A 455 30.27 1.58 20.73
N LYS A 456 29.22 1.16 20.00
CA LYS A 456 28.72 1.94 18.84
C LYS A 456 28.36 3.38 19.19
N ILE A 457 27.76 3.62 20.36
CA ILE A 457 27.44 4.99 20.83
C ILE A 457 28.73 5.77 21.09
N LYS A 458 29.72 5.15 21.74
CA LYS A 458 31.02 5.78 22.02
C LYS A 458 31.74 6.14 20.73
N ASP A 459 31.83 5.20 19.80
CA ASP A 459 32.50 5.38 18.51
C ASP A 459 31.81 6.49 17.69
N ALA A 460 30.47 6.54 17.69
CA ALA A 460 29.71 7.60 17.02
C ALA A 460 29.94 8.98 17.62
N LYS A 461 30.04 9.09 18.96
CA LYS A 461 30.38 10.36 19.62
C LYS A 461 31.77 10.83 19.26
N ALA A 462 32.76 9.94 19.32
CA ALA A 462 34.15 10.25 18.98
C ALA A 462 34.30 10.69 17.52
N ALA A 463 33.62 10.01 16.59
CA ALA A 463 33.61 10.38 15.17
C ALA A 463 33.00 11.77 14.93
N PHE A 464 31.91 12.10 15.64
CA PHE A 464 31.28 13.43 15.56
C PHE A 464 32.20 14.53 16.11
N GLU A 465 32.84 14.28 17.25
CA GLU A 465 33.80 15.23 17.84
C GLU A 465 35.02 15.45 16.94
N ALA A 466 35.52 14.40 16.27
CA ALA A 466 36.63 14.51 15.31
C ALA A 466 36.26 15.20 13.98
N SER A 467 34.97 15.41 13.71
CA SER A 467 34.47 16.08 12.50
C SER A 467 34.17 17.57 12.70
N LYS A 468 34.24 18.06 13.94
CA LYS A 468 34.23 19.48 14.29
C LYS A 468 35.63 20.04 14.21
#